data_AF-A0AAF0U814-F1
#
_entry.id   AF-A0AAF0U814-F1
#
_cell.length_a   1.000
_cell.length_b   1.000
_cell.length_c   1.000
_cell.angle_alpha   90.00
_cell.angle_beta   90.00
_cell.angle_gamma   90.00
#
_symmetry.space_group_name_H-M   'P 1'
#
loop_
_entity.id
_entity.type
_entity.pdbx_description
1 polymer ?
#
loop_
_entity_poly.entity_id
_entity_poly.type
_entity_poly.pdbx_seq_one_letter_code
_entity_poly.pdbx_strand_id
1 'polypeptide(L)' 'MTPYEALYERRCIYPIRWFEVGEAGLIGPSLGHQAMEKVKVIQDRLKTAHSHQKFYTIVRRRELEFEVDDWV' A
#
# COMPACT_ATOMS: atom_id res chain seq x y z
N MET A 1 -1.56 -32.40 -21.01
CA MET A 1 -0.32 -31.81 -20.47
C MET A 1 -0.39 -30.32 -20.69
N THR A 2 -0.38 -29.54 -19.61
CA THR A 2 -0.55 -28.08 -19.71
C THR A 2 0.77 -27.43 -20.11
N PRO A 3 0.77 -26.30 -20.86
CA PRO A 3 2.00 -25.70 -21.39
C PRO A 3 3.07 -25.37 -20.34
N TYR A 4 2.63 -25.10 -19.10
CA TYR A 4 3.50 -24.78 -17.97
C TYR A 4 4.31 -25.99 -17.46
N GLU A 5 3.76 -27.20 -17.51
CA GLU A 5 4.44 -28.41 -17.00
C GLU A 5 5.61 -28.85 -17.91
N ALA A 6 5.50 -28.61 -19.22
CA ALA A 6 6.54 -28.94 -20.19
C ALA A 6 7.75 -27.99 -20.14
N LEU A 7 7.57 -26.78 -19.60
CA LEU A 7 8.63 -25.78 -19.55
C LEU A 7 9.55 -25.93 -18.34
N TYR A 8 9.06 -26.49 -17.24
CA TYR A 8 9.75 -26.40 -15.97
C TYR A 8 10.29 -27.73 -15.43
N GLU A 9 9.78 -28.90 -15.87
CA GLU A 9 10.24 -30.30 -15.61
C GLU A 9 10.74 -30.68 -14.19
N ARG A 10 10.72 -29.74 -13.25
CA ARG A 10 11.27 -29.75 -11.92
C ARG A 10 10.36 -28.85 -11.12
N ARG A 11 10.03 -29.26 -9.89
CA ARG A 11 9.28 -28.43 -8.95
C ARG A 11 10.05 -27.12 -8.73
N CYS A 12 9.65 -26.06 -9.42
CA CYS A 12 10.15 -24.72 -9.17
C CYS A 12 9.68 -24.27 -7.79
N ILE A 13 10.43 -24.64 -6.76
CA ILE A 13 10.31 -24.03 -5.44
C ILE A 13 10.97 -22.66 -5.59
N TYR A 14 10.14 -21.62 -5.74
CA TYR A 14 10.63 -20.25 -5.77
C TYR A 14 11.20 -19.91 -4.37
N PRO A 15 12.46 -19.49 -4.25
CA PRO A 15 13.00 -19.05 -2.98
C PRO A 15 12.50 -17.64 -2.73
N ILE A 16 11.24 -17.52 -2.27
CA ILE A 16 10.74 -16.29 -1.66
C ILE A 16 11.52 -16.13 -0.38
N ARG A 17 12.65 -15.41 -0.52
CA ARG A 17 13.39 -14.67 0.49
C ARG A 17 13.04 -15.11 1.92
N TRP A 18 13.82 -16.07 2.43
CA TRP A 18 13.93 -16.26 3.87
C TRP A 18 14.50 -14.96 4.43
N PHE A 19 13.64 -14.09 4.94
CA PHE A 19 14.08 -13.19 6.01
C PHE A 19 14.30 -14.13 7.20
N GLU A 20 15.54 -14.27 7.66
CA GLU A 20 15.84 -15.10 8.80
C GLU A 20 14.93 -14.67 9.94
N VAL A 21 14.06 -15.57 10.40
CA VAL A 21 13.12 -15.36 11.50
C VAL A 21 13.85 -14.98 12.81
N GLY A 22 15.19 -15.00 12.82
CA GLY A 22 16.07 -14.50 13.88
C GLY A 22 16.57 -13.05 13.75
N GLU A 23 16.56 -12.42 12.56
CA GLU A 23 16.98 -11.00 12.43
C GLU A 23 15.96 -10.04 13.06
N ALA A 24 14.69 -10.44 13.09
CA ALA A 24 13.64 -9.71 13.79
C ALA A 24 13.85 -9.69 15.33
N GLY A 25 14.62 -10.64 15.88
CA GLY A 25 14.94 -10.70 17.31
C GLY A 25 16.19 -9.90 17.70
N LEU A 26 17.06 -9.56 16.75
CA LEU A 26 18.27 -8.76 16.96
C LEU A 26 17.99 -7.26 17.04
N ILE A 27 16.88 -6.83 16.46
CA ILE A 27 16.39 -5.47 16.54
C ILE A 27 15.63 -5.34 17.86
N GLY A 28 16.28 -4.76 18.87
CA GLY A 28 15.68 -4.61 20.19
C GLY A 28 14.25 -4.02 20.15
N PRO A 29 13.39 -4.32 21.14
CA PRO A 29 11.98 -3.94 21.15
C PRO A 29 11.73 -2.44 20.88
N SER A 30 12.69 -1.59 21.25
CA SER A 30 12.66 -0.14 21.03
C SER A 30 12.65 0.25 19.55
N LEU A 31 13.42 -0.42 18.71
CA LEU A 31 13.54 -0.08 17.29
C LEU A 31 12.36 -0.63 16.48
N GLY A 32 11.81 -1.78 16.90
CA GLY A 32 10.52 -2.26 16.42
C GLY A 32 9.37 -1.30 16.78
N HIS A 33 9.36 -0.77 18.00
CA HIS A 33 8.37 0.23 18.42
C HIS A 33 8.50 1.54 17.64
N GLN A 34 9.73 2.03 17.45
CA GLN A 34 10.00 3.23 16.65
C GLN A 34 9.61 3.06 15.17
N ALA A 35 9.86 1.87 14.60
CA ALA A 35 9.43 1.55 13.24
C ALA A 35 7.89 1.51 13.14
N MET A 36 7.22 0.92 14.13
CA MET A 36 5.75 0.83 14.17
C MET A 36 5.10 2.21 14.31
N GLU A 37 5.69 3.11 15.11
CA GLU A 37 5.26 4.50 15.22
C GLU A 37 5.37 5.24 13.87
N LYS A 38 6.50 5.08 13.16
CA LYS A 38 6.69 5.64 11.81
C LYS A 38 5.69 5.07 10.80
N VAL A 39 5.42 3.76 10.85
CA VAL A 39 4.41 3.11 9.99
C VAL A 39 3.03 3.68 10.26
N LYS A 40 2.66 3.91 11.52
CA LYS A 40 1.37 4.52 11.89
C LYS A 40 1.23 5.92 11.30
N VAL A 41 2.26 6.75 11.40
CA VAL A 41 2.28 8.09 10.80
C VAL A 41 2.12 8.04 9.27
N ILE A 42 2.77 7.08 8.61
CA ILE A 42 2.62 6.90 7.15
C ILE A 42 1.19 6.48 6.80
N GLN A 43 0.59 5.55 7.54
CA GLN A 43 -0.78 5.12 7.32
C GLN A 43 -1.79 6.26 7.50
N ASP A 44 -1.62 7.09 8.52
CA ASP A 44 -2.51 8.23 8.75
C ASP A 44 -2.40 9.25 7.62
N ARG A 45 -1.18 9.57 7.16
CA ARG A 45 -0.97 10.44 5.99
C ARG A 45 -1.58 9.88 4.71
N LEU A 46 -1.45 8.57 4.47
CA LEU A 46 -2.06 7.90 3.33
C LEU A 46 -3.58 7.95 3.38
N LYS A 47 -4.18 7.73 4.56
CA LYS A 47 -5.64 7.84 4.75
C LYS A 47 -6.13 9.25 4.46
N THR A 48 -5.42 10.27 4.95
CA THR A 48 -5.76 11.67 4.68
C THR A 48 -5.64 11.99 3.18
N ALA A 49 -4.54 11.62 2.53
CA ALA A 49 -4.38 11.83 1.08
C ALA A 49 -5.48 11.11 0.27
N HIS A 50 -5.81 9.87 0.65
CA HIS A 50 -6.88 9.11 0.02
C HIS A 50 -8.25 9.72 0.25
N SER A 51 -8.55 10.23 1.46
CA SER A 51 -9.81 10.93 1.72
C SER A 51 -9.93 12.24 0.92
N HIS A 52 -8.83 13.00 0.78
CA HIS A 52 -8.80 14.20 -0.07
C HIS A 52 -9.04 13.85 -1.55
N GLN A 53 -8.37 12.83 -2.06
CA GLN A 53 -8.56 12.37 -3.44
C GLN A 53 -9.99 11.84 -3.67
N LYS A 54 -10.53 11.11 -2.70
CA LYS A 54 -11.92 10.63 -2.72
C LYS A 54 -12.92 11.80 -2.67
N PHE A 55 -12.66 12.83 -1.87
CA PHE A 55 -13.49 14.04 -1.86
C PHE A 55 -13.45 14.74 -3.22
N TYR A 56 -12.27 14.99 -3.78
CA TYR A 56 -12.13 15.63 -5.09
C TYR A 56 -12.80 14.84 -6.20
N THR A 57 -12.66 13.51 -6.20
CA THR A 57 -13.32 12.64 -7.18
C THR A 57 -14.82 12.54 -6.97
N ILE A 58 -15.32 12.56 -5.72
CA ILE A 58 -16.76 12.56 -5.43
C ILE A 58 -17.38 13.92 -5.78
N VAL A 59 -16.75 15.03 -5.40
CA VAL A 59 -17.23 16.39 -5.66
C VAL A 59 -17.19 16.71 -7.15
N ARG A 60 -16.18 16.25 -7.89
CA ARG A 60 -16.16 16.39 -9.36
C ARG A 60 -17.06 15.40 -10.11
N ARG A 61 -17.50 14.32 -9.47
CA ARG A 61 -18.43 13.34 -10.07
C ARG A 61 -19.89 13.65 -9.76
N ARG A 62 -20.19 14.26 -8.62
CA ARG A 62 -21.46 14.95 -8.39
C ARG A 62 -21.43 16.21 -9.24
N GLU A 63 -22.55 16.55 -9.86
CA GLU A 63 -22.66 17.75 -10.68
C GLU A 63 -22.24 18.94 -9.82
N LEU A 64 -21.20 19.66 -10.26
CA LEU A 64 -20.77 20.88 -9.59
C LEU A 64 -21.89 21.89 -9.89
N GLU A 65 -22.77 22.14 -8.92
CA GLU A 65 -23.77 23.19 -9.02
C GLU A 65 -23.03 24.52 -8.91
N PHE A 66 -22.84 25.19 -10.05
CA PHE A 66 -22.29 26.54 -10.13
C PHE A 66 -23.44 27.55 -10.05
N GLU A 67 -23.28 28.61 -9.27
CA GLU A 67 -24.18 29.76 -9.34
C GLU A 67 -23.84 30.62 -10.57
N VAL A 68 -24.85 31.32 -11.09
CA VAL A 68 -24.67 32.27 -12.19
C VAL A 68 -23.81 33.44 -11.65
N ASP A 69 -22.55 33.50 -12.11
CA ASP A 69 -21.43 34.43 -11.77
C ASP A 69 -20.16 33.74 -11.20
N ASP A 70 -20.12 32.41 -11.10
CA ASP A 70 -18.90 31.66 -10.70
C ASP A 70 -17.78 31.61 -11.77
N TRP A 71 -17.98 32.26 -12.92
CA TRP A 71 -16.99 32.31 -14.01
C TRP A 71 -16.31 33.68 -14.08
N VAL A 72 -15.00 33.72 -13.83
CA VAL A 72 -14.08 34.84 -14.16
C VAL A 72 -13.09 34.38 -15.20
#